data_AF-A0A7J9DEG6-F1
#
_entry.id   AF-A0A7J9DEG6-F1
#
_cell.length_a   1.000
_cell.length_b   1.000
_cell.length_c   1.000
_cell.angle_alpha   90.00
_cell.angle_beta   90.00
_cell.angle_gamma   90.00
#
_symmetry.space_group_name_H-M   'P 1'
#
loop_
_entity.id
_entity.type
_entity.pdbx_description
1 polymer ?
#
loop_
_entity_poly.entity_id
_entity_poly.type
_entity_poly.pdbx_seq_one_letter_code
_entity_poly.pdbx_strand_id
1 'polypeptide(L)'
;MEYSSFPSAFSTLFGELPKETWCCSDLYNWEGFWYASSHLPAAMAARLNFQANDSDVFLTSSMKTGTTWLKAIIPTIMNPIGCMNDDNNDPLLKRHPNELMPSLEDTFVSLWHFLNSLVTTHGNDPWPMNEAFDSFCRGVHAFGPFHDHVLSYWKESIKRPEKILFLRYEDMKKDPKAELRRLAVDKVLWRCSLERLNNLEVNKHGADPWLGFEYKFYFRRGSVGDWKNNMSNEMKEKLDHITAMKFEGPGLGFGN
;
A
#
# COMPACT_ATOMS: atom_id res chain seq x y z
N MET A 1 -0.51 2.06 -25.29
CA MET A 1 0.09 0.77 -25.70
C MET A 1 -1.01 -0.26 -25.68
N GLU A 2 -1.44 -0.70 -26.86
CA GLU A 2 -2.37 -1.83 -26.99
C GLU A 2 -1.64 -3.09 -26.53
N TYR A 3 -2.23 -3.82 -25.58
CA TYR A 3 -1.77 -5.15 -25.19
C TYR A 3 -2.07 -6.11 -26.36
N SER A 4 -1.16 -6.20 -27.32
CA SER A 4 -1.20 -7.20 -28.38
C SER A 4 -0.97 -8.58 -27.78
N SER A 5 -2.01 -9.42 -27.85
CA SER A 5 -2.04 -10.88 -27.62
C SER A 5 -1.11 -11.43 -26.54
N PHE A 6 -1.67 -11.71 -25.36
CA PHE A 6 -1.02 -12.52 -24.33
C PHE A 6 -0.57 -13.89 -24.89
N PRO A 7 0.66 -14.37 -24.58
CA PRO A 7 1.10 -15.70 -24.99
C PRO A 7 0.16 -16.79 -24.46
N SER A 8 -0.24 -17.73 -25.32
CA SER A 8 -1.16 -18.83 -24.98
C SER A 8 -0.72 -19.68 -23.77
N ALA A 9 0.60 -19.70 -23.48
CA ALA A 9 1.16 -20.36 -22.31
C ALA A 9 0.64 -19.80 -20.98
N PHE A 10 0.32 -18.50 -20.91
CA PHE A 10 -0.23 -17.93 -19.68
C PHE A 10 -1.69 -18.34 -19.47
N SER A 11 -2.51 -18.36 -20.52
CA SER A 11 -3.92 -18.76 -20.41
C SER A 11 -4.12 -20.17 -19.88
N THR A 12 -3.23 -21.12 -20.22
CA THR A 12 -3.27 -22.48 -19.67
C THR A 12 -2.92 -22.49 -18.18
N LEU A 13 -1.90 -21.72 -17.77
CA LEU A 13 -1.50 -21.63 -16.37
C LEU A 13 -2.60 -21.00 -15.48
N PHE A 14 -3.34 -20.01 -15.99
CA PHE A 14 -4.44 -19.37 -15.26
C PHE A 14 -5.50 -20.37 -14.75
N GLY A 15 -5.79 -21.41 -15.55
CA GLY A 15 -6.80 -22.41 -15.20
C GLY A 15 -6.37 -23.39 -14.12
N GLU A 16 -5.06 -23.50 -13.85
CA GLU A 16 -4.49 -24.48 -12.93
C GLU A 16 -4.17 -23.90 -11.55
N LEU A 17 -4.10 -22.58 -11.42
CA LEU A 17 -3.79 -21.93 -10.15
C LEU A 17 -4.95 -22.03 -9.16
N PRO A 18 -4.68 -22.22 -7.86
CA PRO A 18 -5.70 -22.13 -6.83
C PRO A 18 -6.43 -20.79 -6.92
N LYS A 19 -7.77 -20.81 -6.81
CA LYS A 19 -8.63 -19.66 -7.04
C LYS A 19 -9.63 -19.50 -5.90
N GLU A 20 -9.81 -18.27 -5.44
CA GLU A 20 -10.86 -17.89 -4.50
C GLU A 20 -11.61 -16.66 -5.00
N THR A 21 -12.93 -16.64 -4.86
CA THR A 21 -13.74 -15.45 -5.11
C THR A 21 -13.57 -14.49 -3.94
N TRP A 22 -13.16 -13.26 -4.25
CA TRP A 22 -12.84 -12.22 -3.29
C TRP A 22 -13.54 -10.92 -3.66
N CYS A 23 -14.39 -10.43 -2.75
CA CYS A 23 -15.22 -9.26 -3.00
C CYS A 23 -16.14 -9.48 -4.22
N CYS A 24 -15.83 -8.89 -5.36
CA CYS A 24 -16.55 -9.03 -6.63
C CYS A 24 -15.70 -9.62 -7.77
N SER A 25 -14.55 -10.23 -7.45
CA SER A 25 -13.59 -10.72 -8.44
C SER A 25 -12.88 -11.99 -8.00
N ASP A 26 -12.43 -12.80 -8.95
CA ASP A 26 -11.59 -13.97 -8.63
C ASP A 26 -10.14 -13.55 -8.41
N LEU A 27 -9.54 -14.07 -7.34
CA LEU A 27 -8.10 -14.04 -7.09
C LEU A 27 -7.48 -15.40 -7.38
N TYR A 28 -6.26 -15.37 -7.88
CA TYR A 28 -5.46 -16.53 -8.25
C TYR A 28 -4.21 -16.54 -7.37
N ASN A 29 -3.93 -17.66 -6.71
CA ASN A 29 -2.72 -17.82 -5.92
C ASN A 29 -1.56 -18.20 -6.83
N TRP A 30 -0.54 -17.33 -6.91
CA TRP A 30 0.69 -17.57 -7.66
C TRP A 30 1.89 -17.29 -6.77
N GLU A 31 2.77 -18.28 -6.63
CA GLU A 31 3.95 -18.24 -5.74
C GLU A 31 3.63 -17.86 -4.29
N GLY A 32 2.45 -18.27 -3.79
CA GLY A 32 2.02 -18.01 -2.42
C GLY A 32 1.31 -16.67 -2.22
N PHE A 33 1.19 -15.84 -3.25
CA PHE A 33 0.48 -14.54 -3.19
C PHE A 33 -0.75 -14.50 -4.09
N TRP A 34 -1.75 -13.73 -3.69
CA TRP A 34 -3.03 -13.64 -4.40
C TRP A 34 -3.08 -12.46 -5.37
N TYR A 35 -3.40 -12.73 -6.64
CA TYR A 35 -3.47 -11.72 -7.69
C TYR A 35 -4.85 -11.69 -8.36
N ALA A 36 -5.34 -10.49 -8.67
CA ALA A 36 -6.48 -10.36 -9.58
C ALA A 36 -6.08 -10.79 -10.99
N SER A 37 -7.05 -11.31 -11.76
CA SER A 37 -6.84 -11.72 -13.15
C SER A 37 -6.23 -10.62 -14.03
N SER A 38 -6.52 -9.35 -13.74
CA SER A 38 -5.95 -8.20 -14.43
C SER A 38 -4.47 -7.94 -14.12
N HIS A 39 -4.00 -8.31 -12.92
CA HIS A 39 -2.64 -8.01 -12.45
C HIS A 39 -1.66 -9.16 -12.66
N LEU A 40 -2.13 -10.40 -12.49
CA LEU A 40 -1.28 -11.58 -12.58
C LEU A 40 -0.49 -11.67 -13.90
N PRO A 41 -1.07 -11.43 -15.08
CA PRO A 41 -0.33 -11.55 -16.33
C PRO A 41 0.85 -10.55 -16.41
N ALA A 42 0.63 -9.33 -15.90
CA ALA A 42 1.67 -8.31 -15.83
C ALA A 42 2.77 -8.68 -14.82
N ALA A 43 2.40 -9.24 -13.66
CA ALA A 43 3.36 -9.72 -12.67
C ALA A 43 4.25 -10.83 -13.23
N MET A 44 3.65 -11.79 -13.95
CA MET A 44 4.37 -12.87 -14.61
C MET A 44 5.29 -12.37 -15.73
N ALA A 45 4.80 -11.45 -16.56
CA ALA A 45 5.60 -10.84 -17.62
C ALA A 45 6.78 -10.04 -17.05
N ALA A 46 6.58 -9.29 -15.97
CA ALA A 46 7.65 -8.59 -15.28
C ALA A 46 8.68 -9.58 -14.73
N ARG A 47 8.26 -10.66 -14.08
CA ARG A 47 9.18 -11.68 -13.55
C ARG A 47 10.08 -12.30 -14.64
N LEU A 48 9.55 -12.54 -15.83
CA LEU A 48 10.30 -13.17 -16.92
C LEU A 48 11.19 -12.20 -17.69
N ASN A 49 10.73 -10.97 -17.89
CA ASN A 49 11.31 -10.06 -18.88
C ASN A 49 11.94 -8.79 -18.29
N PHE A 50 11.62 -8.43 -17.05
CA PHE A 50 12.12 -7.20 -16.46
C PHE A 50 13.61 -7.35 -16.12
N GLN A 51 14.43 -6.47 -16.71
CA GLN A 51 15.86 -6.38 -16.43
C GLN A 51 16.12 -5.11 -15.63
N ALA A 52 16.37 -5.28 -14.33
CA ALA A 52 16.76 -4.19 -13.46
C ALA A 52 18.17 -3.70 -13.81
N ASN A 53 18.38 -2.39 -13.76
CA ASN A 53 19.69 -1.76 -13.85
C ASN A 53 20.17 -1.35 -12.45
N ASP A 54 21.48 -1.20 -12.28
CA ASP A 54 22.07 -0.79 -10.98
C ASP A 54 21.64 0.63 -10.55
N SER A 55 21.16 1.45 -11.48
CA SER A 55 20.61 2.78 -11.21
C SER A 55 19.13 2.80 -10.82
N ASP A 56 18.44 1.66 -10.92
CA ASP A 56 17.01 1.61 -10.66
C ASP A 56 16.72 1.68 -9.16
N VAL A 57 15.70 2.47 -8.80
CA VAL A 57 15.20 2.57 -7.44
C VAL A 57 13.77 2.05 -7.39
N PHE A 58 13.56 0.98 -6.64
CA PHE A 58 12.24 0.38 -6.46
C PHE A 58 11.55 0.92 -5.21
N LEU A 59 10.29 1.32 -5.36
CA LEU A 59 9.41 1.57 -4.24
C LEU A 59 8.43 0.41 -4.09
N THR A 60 8.47 -0.22 -2.93
CA THR A 60 7.65 -1.39 -2.64
C THR A 60 6.84 -1.16 -1.37
N SER A 61 5.53 -1.33 -1.43
CA SER A 61 4.68 -1.38 -0.25
C SER A 61 3.40 -2.15 -0.52
N SER A 62 2.82 -2.69 0.54
CA SER A 62 1.52 -3.35 0.44
C SER A 62 0.43 -2.31 0.16
N MET A 63 -0.69 -2.76 -0.41
CA MET A 63 -1.81 -1.86 -0.62
C MET A 63 -2.25 -1.21 0.69
N LYS A 64 -2.58 0.08 0.57
CA LYS A 64 -3.15 0.92 1.63
C LYS A 64 -2.22 1.21 2.82
N THR A 65 -0.94 0.81 2.77
CA THR A 65 0.09 1.23 3.74
C THR A 65 0.84 2.49 3.29
N GLY A 66 0.14 3.47 2.69
CA GLY A 66 0.73 4.76 2.32
C GLY A 66 1.50 4.81 0.99
N THR A 67 1.24 3.91 0.04
CA THR A 67 1.81 3.95 -1.34
C THR A 67 1.69 5.33 -2.01
N THR A 68 0.53 5.99 -1.90
CA THR A 68 0.29 7.34 -2.46
C THR A 68 1.22 8.38 -1.86
N TRP A 69 1.48 8.28 -0.56
CA TRP A 69 2.36 9.18 0.16
C TRP A 69 3.83 8.95 -0.23
N LEU A 70 4.28 7.70 -0.26
CA LEU A 70 5.63 7.32 -0.68
C LEU A 70 5.92 7.67 -2.15
N LYS A 71 4.95 7.48 -3.05
CA LYS A 71 5.04 7.90 -4.46
C LYS A 71 5.17 9.41 -4.63
N ALA A 72 4.63 10.22 -3.72
CA ALA A 72 4.82 11.67 -3.75
C ALA A 72 6.22 12.05 -3.27
N ILE A 73 6.80 11.31 -2.32
CA ILE A 73 8.12 11.59 -1.75
C ILE A 73 9.22 11.37 -2.81
N ILE A 74 9.26 10.22 -3.47
CA ILE A 74 10.40 9.82 -4.33
C ILE A 74 10.73 10.80 -5.47
N PRO A 75 9.79 11.25 -6.32
CA PRO A 75 10.10 12.21 -7.38
C PRO A 75 10.68 13.52 -6.84
N THR A 76 10.26 13.90 -5.62
CA THR A 76 10.74 15.10 -4.95
C THR A 76 12.14 14.90 -4.34
N ILE A 77 12.54 13.66 -4.02
CA ILE A 77 13.92 13.28 -3.66
C ILE A 77 14.82 13.29 -4.90
N MET A 78 14.38 12.67 -6.00
CA MET A 78 15.19 12.47 -7.20
C MET A 78 15.44 13.75 -8.01
N ASN A 79 14.62 14.80 -7.84
CA ASN A 79 14.81 16.08 -8.51
C ASN A 79 14.66 17.29 -7.55
N PRO A 80 15.69 17.56 -6.70
CA PRO A 80 15.62 18.63 -5.71
C PRO A 80 15.66 20.04 -6.34
N ILE A 81 16.23 20.19 -7.53
CA ILE A 81 16.55 21.49 -8.16
C ILE A 81 15.31 22.16 -8.77
N GLY A 82 14.31 21.39 -9.22
CA GLY A 82 13.02 21.93 -9.70
C GLY A 82 12.08 22.45 -8.59
N CYS A 83 12.53 22.44 -7.33
CA CYS A 83 11.69 22.74 -6.16
C CYS A 83 11.96 24.11 -5.50
N MET A 84 12.83 24.94 -6.10
CA MET A 84 13.08 26.30 -5.62
C MET A 84 11.93 27.22 -6.08
N ASN A 85 10.99 27.56 -5.19
CA ASN A 85 10.34 28.88 -5.07
C ASN A 85 9.22 28.90 -4.02
N ASP A 86 9.42 29.80 -3.04
CA ASP A 86 8.52 30.48 -2.09
C ASP A 86 7.71 29.69 -1.02
N ASP A 87 8.08 29.88 0.26
CA ASP A 87 7.62 29.17 1.47
C ASP A 87 6.98 30.11 2.52
N ASN A 88 6.40 31.26 2.16
CA ASN A 88 5.95 32.23 3.16
C ASN A 88 4.54 32.02 3.76
N ASN A 89 4.01 30.79 3.74
CA ASN A 89 2.84 30.43 4.54
C ASN A 89 2.75 28.91 4.76
N ASP A 90 3.78 28.32 5.35
CA ASP A 90 3.89 26.86 5.54
C ASP A 90 2.86 26.32 6.57
N PRO A 91 1.85 25.54 6.14
CA PRO A 91 0.87 24.93 7.04
C PRO A 91 1.46 23.77 7.87
N LEU A 92 2.65 23.25 7.54
CA LEU A 92 3.35 22.26 8.35
C LEU A 92 3.84 22.80 9.70
N LEU A 93 3.90 24.11 9.86
CA LEU A 93 4.13 24.74 11.16
C LEU A 93 2.88 24.66 12.07
N LYS A 94 1.72 24.27 11.52
CA LYS A 94 0.44 24.16 12.24
C LYS A 94 -0.11 22.72 12.31
N ARG A 95 0.32 21.80 11.44
CA ARG A 95 -0.04 20.37 11.47
C ARG A 95 1.12 19.45 11.09
N HIS A 96 1.31 18.39 11.87
CA HIS A 96 2.44 17.46 11.75
C HIS A 96 2.15 16.38 10.69
N PRO A 97 3.12 15.96 9.84
CA PRO A 97 3.02 14.78 8.97
C PRO A 97 2.65 13.46 9.68
N ASN A 98 2.58 13.48 11.02
CA ASN A 98 2.35 12.36 11.92
C ASN A 98 0.91 11.82 11.90
N GLU A 99 0.00 12.43 11.15
CA GLU A 99 -1.37 11.92 11.06
C GLU A 99 -1.47 10.72 10.09
N LEU A 100 -0.49 10.48 9.21
CA LEU A 100 -0.76 9.90 7.89
C LEU A 100 -0.55 8.40 7.62
N MET A 101 -0.37 7.49 8.58
CA MET A 101 -0.30 6.06 8.16
C MET A 101 -0.86 5.03 9.15
N PRO A 102 -1.55 4.01 8.63
CA PRO A 102 -2.51 3.25 9.42
C PRO A 102 -1.86 2.05 10.13
N SER A 103 -2.35 1.69 11.31
CA SER A 103 -2.10 0.37 11.91
C SER A 103 -2.55 -0.77 10.97
N LEU A 104 -2.27 -2.04 11.30
CA LEU A 104 -2.76 -3.15 10.46
C LEU A 104 -4.30 -3.15 10.37
N GLU A 105 -4.97 -2.78 11.46
CA GLU A 105 -6.41 -2.60 11.52
C GLU A 105 -6.86 -1.43 10.65
N ASP A 106 -6.19 -0.29 10.76
CA ASP A 106 -6.52 0.85 9.91
C ASP A 106 -6.21 0.56 8.42
N THR A 107 -5.24 -0.32 8.13
CA THR A 107 -4.88 -0.78 6.78
C THR A 107 -6.02 -1.64 6.23
N PHE A 108 -6.51 -2.58 7.04
CA PHE A 108 -7.71 -3.36 6.71
C PHE A 108 -8.92 -2.47 6.48
N VAL A 109 -9.23 -1.54 7.39
CA VAL A 109 -10.35 -0.60 7.26
C VAL A 109 -10.22 0.26 6.01
N SER A 110 -9.01 0.76 5.73
CA SER A 110 -8.70 1.52 4.52
C SER A 110 -8.91 0.69 3.24
N LEU A 111 -8.52 -0.59 3.26
CA LEU A 111 -8.74 -1.52 2.16
C LEU A 111 -10.23 -1.80 1.97
N TRP A 112 -10.97 -2.07 3.04
CA TRP A 112 -12.41 -2.35 2.99
C TRP A 112 -13.21 -1.18 2.41
N HIS A 113 -12.98 0.05 2.90
CA HIS A 113 -13.62 1.26 2.36
C HIS A 113 -13.26 1.51 0.89
N PHE A 114 -11.99 1.29 0.53
CA PHE A 114 -11.53 1.44 -0.86
C PHE A 114 -12.21 0.44 -1.80
N LEU A 115 -12.30 -0.82 -1.40
CA LEU A 115 -12.99 -1.86 -2.18
C LEU A 115 -14.48 -1.58 -2.30
N ASN A 116 -15.15 -1.19 -1.21
CA ASN A 116 -16.56 -0.85 -1.28
C ASN A 116 -16.84 0.38 -2.14
N SER A 117 -15.91 1.34 -2.21
CA SER A 117 -16.02 2.45 -3.17
C SER A 117 -15.98 1.94 -4.63
N LEU A 118 -15.14 0.94 -4.92
CA LEU A 118 -15.06 0.32 -6.25
C LEU A 118 -16.34 -0.48 -6.58
N VAL A 119 -16.76 -1.36 -5.66
CA VAL A 119 -17.92 -2.26 -5.82
C VAL A 119 -19.20 -1.47 -6.05
N THR A 120 -19.45 -0.45 -5.21
CA THR A 120 -20.67 0.37 -5.29
C THR A 120 -20.69 1.28 -6.52
N THR A 121 -19.53 1.75 -6.99
CA THR A 121 -19.42 2.50 -8.26
C THR A 121 -19.85 1.64 -9.46
N HIS A 122 -19.63 0.32 -9.39
CA HIS A 122 -20.09 -0.63 -10.40
C HIS A 122 -21.53 -1.13 -10.18
N GLY A 123 -22.27 -0.53 -9.24
CA GLY A 123 -23.68 -0.87 -8.98
C GLY A 123 -23.91 -2.18 -8.22
N ASN A 124 -22.86 -2.74 -7.62
CA ASN A 124 -22.96 -3.94 -6.80
C ASN A 124 -23.18 -3.59 -5.32
N ASP A 125 -23.73 -4.54 -4.56
CA ASP A 125 -23.90 -4.41 -3.12
C ASP A 125 -22.55 -4.36 -2.38
N PRO A 126 -22.43 -3.56 -1.31
CA PRO A 126 -21.19 -3.45 -0.54
C PRO A 126 -20.80 -4.78 0.09
N TRP A 127 -19.51 -5.09 0.07
CA TRP A 127 -18.96 -6.30 0.65
C TRP A 127 -19.01 -6.24 2.20
N PRO A 128 -19.67 -7.19 2.88
CA PRO A 128 -19.80 -7.17 4.34
C PRO A 128 -18.45 -7.20 5.06
N MET A 129 -18.33 -6.39 6.11
CA MET A 129 -17.05 -6.21 6.82
C MET A 129 -16.55 -7.49 7.47
N ASN A 130 -17.45 -8.29 8.04
CA ASN A 130 -17.12 -9.57 8.67
C ASN A 130 -16.51 -10.56 7.67
N GLU A 131 -17.06 -10.64 6.45
CA GLU A 131 -16.52 -11.49 5.38
C GLU A 131 -15.18 -10.97 4.88
N ALA A 132 -15.07 -9.67 4.64
CA ALA A 132 -13.82 -9.04 4.25
C ALA A 132 -12.72 -9.23 5.29
N PHE A 133 -13.07 -9.12 6.58
CA PHE A 133 -12.17 -9.29 7.70
C PHE A 133 -11.69 -10.73 7.83
N ASP A 134 -12.58 -11.71 7.71
CA ASP A 134 -12.19 -13.12 7.73
C ASP A 134 -11.26 -13.46 6.56
N SER A 135 -11.60 -13.01 5.35
CA SER A 135 -10.75 -13.17 4.17
C SER A 135 -9.36 -12.54 4.37
N PHE A 136 -9.30 -11.34 4.95
CA PHE A 136 -8.04 -10.67 5.27
C PHE A 136 -7.21 -11.48 6.29
N CYS A 137 -7.83 -12.00 7.35
CA CYS A 137 -7.17 -12.83 8.36
C CYS A 137 -6.62 -14.15 7.78
N ARG A 138 -7.32 -14.75 6.80
CA ARG A 138 -6.84 -15.92 6.06
C ARG A 138 -5.70 -15.60 5.08
N GLY A 139 -5.38 -14.32 4.88
CA GLY A 139 -4.40 -13.85 3.90
C GLY A 139 -4.93 -13.85 2.46
N VAL A 140 -6.22 -14.12 2.25
CA VAL A 140 -6.87 -14.11 0.94
C VAL A 140 -7.38 -12.70 0.67
N HIS A 141 -6.52 -11.89 0.08
CA HIS A 141 -6.84 -10.56 -0.43
C HIS A 141 -5.84 -10.19 -1.51
N ALA A 142 -6.14 -9.21 -2.34
CA ALA A 142 -5.21 -8.80 -3.39
C ALA A 142 -3.81 -8.47 -2.79
N PHE A 143 -2.78 -9.08 -3.39
CA PHE A 143 -1.37 -9.10 -2.99
C PHE A 143 -1.07 -9.65 -1.59
N GLY A 144 -2.04 -10.32 -0.96
CA GLY A 144 -1.87 -11.02 0.32
C GLY A 144 -1.16 -12.37 0.17
N PRO A 145 -0.68 -12.97 1.28
CA PRO A 145 -0.90 -12.50 2.67
C PRO A 145 -0.02 -11.30 3.06
N PHE A 146 -0.61 -10.32 3.74
CA PHE A 146 0.09 -9.10 4.18
C PHE A 146 1.36 -9.39 5.00
N HIS A 147 1.23 -10.26 6.01
CA HIS A 147 2.33 -10.58 6.92
C HIS A 147 3.53 -11.18 6.18
N ASP A 148 3.29 -12.09 5.24
CA ASP A 148 4.32 -12.74 4.44
C ASP A 148 5.01 -11.73 3.49
N HIS A 149 4.26 -10.77 2.94
CA HIS A 149 4.83 -9.66 2.16
C HIS A 149 5.80 -8.83 3.02
N VAL A 150 5.35 -8.36 4.19
CA VAL A 150 6.18 -7.52 5.08
C VAL A 150 7.42 -8.27 5.57
N LEU A 151 7.27 -9.51 6.03
CA LEU A 151 8.38 -10.32 6.53
C LEU A 151 9.44 -10.58 5.47
N SER A 152 9.03 -10.80 4.23
CA SER A 152 9.96 -11.07 3.13
C SER A 152 10.90 -9.88 2.90
N TYR A 153 10.36 -8.66 2.82
CA TYR A 153 11.17 -7.45 2.67
C TYR A 153 12.00 -7.13 3.91
N TRP A 154 11.46 -7.35 5.11
CA TRP A 154 12.20 -7.13 6.35
C TRP A 154 13.41 -8.06 6.45
N LYS A 155 13.23 -9.37 6.21
CA LYS A 155 14.33 -10.35 6.21
C LYS A 155 15.40 -9.98 5.18
N GLU A 156 15.00 -9.55 3.99
CA GLU A 156 15.97 -9.17 2.96
C GLU A 156 16.69 -7.86 3.30
N SER A 157 16.03 -6.91 3.95
CA SER A 157 16.66 -5.68 4.43
C SER A 157 17.75 -5.89 5.47
N ILE A 158 17.62 -6.93 6.30
CA ILE A 158 18.65 -7.32 7.26
C ILE A 158 19.86 -7.91 6.53
N LYS A 159 19.62 -8.69 5.47
CA LYS A 159 20.69 -9.32 4.69
C LYS A 159 21.43 -8.33 3.79
N ARG A 160 20.74 -7.30 3.29
CA ARG A 160 21.26 -6.33 2.32
C ARG A 160 20.93 -4.89 2.72
N PRO A 161 21.37 -4.43 3.91
CA PRO A 161 21.04 -3.10 4.43
C PRO A 161 21.58 -1.96 3.56
N GLU A 162 22.59 -2.22 2.73
CA GLU A 162 23.15 -1.29 1.75
C GLU A 162 22.29 -1.14 0.48
N LYS A 163 21.40 -2.10 0.20
CA LYS A 163 20.51 -2.08 -0.97
C LYS A 163 19.05 -1.85 -0.63
N ILE A 164 18.62 -2.24 0.57
CA ILE A 164 17.21 -2.19 0.96
C ILE A 164 17.06 -1.34 2.20
N LEU A 165 16.49 -0.16 2.00
CA LEU A 165 16.02 0.71 3.07
C LEU A 165 14.63 0.26 3.50
N PHE A 166 14.55 -0.51 4.59
CA PHE A 166 13.28 -0.84 5.21
C PHE A 166 12.88 0.26 6.21
N LEU A 167 11.75 0.91 5.93
CA LEU A 167 11.19 1.96 6.77
C LEU A 167 9.99 1.40 7.52
N ARG A 168 10.06 1.45 8.85
CA ARG A 168 8.88 1.23 9.70
C ARG A 168 8.18 2.55 9.90
N TYR A 169 6.86 2.49 9.95
CA TYR A 169 6.07 3.68 10.17
C TYR A 169 6.26 4.24 11.57
N GLU A 170 6.34 3.37 12.57
CA GLU A 170 6.47 3.71 13.98
C GLU A 170 7.79 4.47 14.23
N ASP A 171 8.85 4.10 13.51
CA ASP A 171 10.13 4.80 13.55
C ASP A 171 10.01 6.19 12.88
N MET A 172 9.33 6.26 11.73
CA MET A 172 9.04 7.56 11.10
C MET A 172 8.14 8.46 11.96
N LYS A 173 7.27 7.89 12.80
CA LYS A 173 6.45 8.62 13.78
C LYS A 173 7.27 9.13 14.96
N LYS A 174 8.21 8.31 15.45
CA LYS A 174 9.05 8.64 16.61
C LYS A 174 10.07 9.73 16.28
N ASP A 175 10.72 9.64 15.12
CA ASP A 175 11.66 10.65 14.65
C ASP A 175 11.68 10.74 13.12
N PRO A 176 10.73 11.48 12.51
CA PRO A 176 10.65 11.61 11.07
C PRO A 176 11.90 12.27 10.49
N LYS A 177 12.55 13.18 11.21
CA LYS A 177 13.77 13.83 10.72
C LYS A 177 14.93 12.85 10.67
N ALA A 178 15.07 11.96 11.64
CA ALA A 178 16.08 10.91 11.59
C ALA A 178 15.85 9.94 10.42
N GLU A 179 14.61 9.48 10.23
CA GLU A 179 14.27 8.58 9.13
C GLU A 179 14.38 9.27 7.76
N LEU A 180 14.02 10.55 7.66
CA LEU A 180 14.17 11.34 6.43
C LEU A 180 15.61 11.77 6.15
N ARG A 181 16.48 11.85 7.15
CA ARG A 181 17.93 11.98 6.92
C ARG A 181 18.50 10.74 6.26
N ARG A 182 17.95 9.55 6.55
CA ARG A 182 18.26 8.32 5.79
C ARG A 182 17.80 8.44 4.33
N LEU A 183 16.80 9.30 4.07
CA LEU A 183 16.32 9.66 2.72
C LEU A 183 16.91 10.98 2.19
N ALA A 184 17.74 11.69 2.97
CA ALA A 184 18.39 12.98 2.71
C ALA A 184 17.48 14.22 2.45
N VAL A 185 16.28 14.34 3.07
CA VAL A 185 15.28 15.32 2.58
C VAL A 185 14.43 16.05 3.64
N ASP A 186 14.75 17.31 3.97
CA ASP A 186 13.96 18.14 4.90
C ASP A 186 12.83 18.97 4.24
N LYS A 187 12.90 19.29 2.93
CA LYS A 187 11.95 20.20 2.23
C LYS A 187 10.77 19.53 1.52
N VAL A 188 10.66 18.20 1.58
CA VAL A 188 9.67 17.42 0.78
C VAL A 188 8.40 17.12 1.53
N LEU A 189 8.43 17.19 2.87
CA LEU A 189 7.30 16.85 3.72
C LEU A 189 6.02 17.63 3.39
N TRP A 190 6.12 18.93 3.08
CA TRP A 190 4.92 19.73 2.80
C TRP A 190 4.32 19.32 1.47
N ARG A 191 5.17 19.17 0.46
CA ARG A 191 4.75 18.81 -0.89
C ARG A 191 4.07 17.44 -0.91
N CYS A 192 4.45 16.54 -0.02
CA CYS A 192 3.88 15.21 0.05
C CYS A 192 2.79 15.07 1.12
N SER A 193 2.42 16.12 1.85
CA SER A 193 1.41 15.99 2.91
C SER A 193 0.07 15.55 2.31
N LEU A 194 -0.64 14.64 3.00
CA LEU A 194 -1.97 14.21 2.56
C LEU A 194 -2.93 15.39 2.45
N GLU A 195 -2.85 16.34 3.37
CA GLU A 195 -3.65 17.56 3.35
C GLU A 195 -3.47 18.32 2.03
N ARG A 196 -2.23 18.53 1.59
CA ARG A 196 -1.95 19.18 0.31
C ARG A 196 -2.42 18.30 -0.86
N LEU A 197 -2.03 17.03 -0.88
CA LEU A 197 -2.32 16.12 -1.99
C LEU A 197 -3.83 15.94 -2.20
N ASN A 198 -4.61 15.75 -1.14
CA ASN A 198 -6.08 15.65 -1.20
C ASN A 198 -6.73 16.95 -1.73
N ASN A 199 -6.07 18.09 -1.56
CA ASN A 199 -6.60 19.38 -1.96
C ASN A 199 -6.25 19.81 -3.39
N LEU A 200 -5.37 19.08 -4.10
CA LEU A 200 -5.04 19.37 -5.50
C LEU A 200 -6.22 19.10 -6.42
N GLU A 201 -6.45 20.01 -7.38
CA GLU A 201 -7.55 19.90 -8.37
C GLU A 201 -7.55 18.56 -9.10
N VAL A 202 -6.38 18.07 -9.51
CA VAL A 202 -6.23 16.76 -10.16
C VAL A 202 -6.74 15.62 -9.28
N ASN A 203 -6.58 15.69 -7.96
CA ASN A 203 -7.00 14.63 -7.05
C ASN A 203 -8.47 14.76 -6.63
N LYS A 204 -9.05 15.97 -6.68
CA LYS A 204 -10.47 16.20 -6.40
C LYS A 204 -11.38 15.83 -7.56
N HIS A 205 -10.92 16.06 -8.79
CA HIS A 205 -11.76 15.99 -9.99
C HIS A 205 -11.21 15.09 -11.10
N GLY A 206 -9.97 14.61 -10.99
CA GLY A 206 -9.41 13.65 -11.93
C GLY A 206 -9.82 12.22 -11.62
N ALA A 207 -9.50 11.32 -12.56
CA ALA A 207 -9.76 9.90 -12.44
C ALA A 207 -8.52 9.08 -12.82
N ASP A 208 -8.40 7.91 -12.20
CA ASP A 208 -7.40 6.91 -12.51
C ASP A 208 -7.68 6.34 -13.91
N PRO A 209 -6.76 6.49 -14.88
CA PRO A 209 -7.01 6.04 -16.25
C PRO A 209 -7.00 4.50 -16.39
N TRP A 210 -6.50 3.76 -15.40
CA TRP A 210 -6.43 2.31 -15.42
C TRP A 210 -7.62 1.66 -14.73
N LEU A 211 -8.02 2.22 -13.60
CA LEU A 211 -9.11 1.68 -12.78
C LEU A 211 -10.45 2.40 -13.01
N GLY A 212 -10.44 3.53 -13.72
CA GLY A 212 -11.64 4.24 -14.15
C GLY A 212 -12.40 4.98 -13.04
N PHE A 213 -11.81 5.15 -11.85
CA PHE A 213 -12.46 5.82 -10.72
C PHE A 213 -11.78 7.11 -10.29
N GLU A 214 -12.52 7.98 -9.59
CA GLU A 214 -12.06 9.29 -9.17
C GLU A 214 -10.89 9.24 -8.18
N TYR A 215 -9.86 10.06 -8.39
CA TYR A 215 -8.67 10.08 -7.53
C TYR A 215 -8.98 10.38 -6.06
N LYS A 216 -10.11 11.03 -5.76
CA LYS A 216 -10.55 11.32 -4.38
C LYS A 216 -10.64 10.06 -3.53
N PHE A 217 -10.92 8.89 -4.10
CA PHE A 217 -11.01 7.63 -3.35
C PHE A 217 -9.66 7.11 -2.83
N TYR A 218 -8.54 7.66 -3.30
CA TYR A 218 -7.24 7.41 -2.69
C TYR A 218 -7.05 8.16 -1.36
N PHE A 219 -7.86 9.18 -1.08
CA PHE A 219 -7.77 10.06 0.07
C PHE A 219 -9.00 9.87 0.97
N ARG A 220 -8.81 9.35 2.19
CA ARG A 220 -9.92 9.04 3.11
C ARG A 220 -9.88 9.88 4.40
N ARG A 221 -9.18 9.39 5.42
CA ARG A 221 -8.96 10.13 6.67
C ARG A 221 -7.47 10.41 6.89
N GLY A 222 -6.63 9.43 6.56
CA GLY A 222 -5.20 9.50 6.85
C GLY A 222 -4.95 9.87 8.30
N SER A 223 -5.61 9.15 9.20
CA SER A 223 -5.52 9.30 10.65
C SER A 223 -5.34 7.90 11.24
N VAL A 224 -4.51 7.78 12.28
CA VAL A 224 -4.32 6.54 13.04
C VAL A 224 -5.48 6.30 14.00
N GLY A 225 -5.87 5.04 14.18
CA GLY A 225 -6.86 4.60 15.16
C GLY A 225 -8.30 4.70 14.68
N ASP A 226 -8.52 4.87 13.38
CA ASP A 226 -9.85 4.89 12.79
C ASP A 226 -10.54 3.52 12.84
N TRP A 227 -9.77 2.44 12.98
CA TRP A 227 -10.30 1.11 13.24
C TRP A 227 -11.26 1.07 14.42
N LYS A 228 -11.09 1.91 15.43
CA LYS A 228 -11.99 2.00 16.60
C LYS A 228 -13.42 2.39 16.23
N ASN A 229 -13.61 3.06 15.10
CA ASN A 229 -14.93 3.48 14.61
C ASN A 229 -15.58 2.45 13.68
N ASN A 230 -14.84 1.40 13.29
CA ASN A 230 -15.25 0.48 12.22
C ASN A 230 -15.25 -0.99 12.68
N MET A 231 -14.26 -1.39 13.48
CA MET A 231 -14.04 -2.76 13.92
C MET A 231 -14.50 -2.98 15.36
N SER A 232 -14.91 -4.21 15.68
CA SER A 232 -15.12 -4.62 17.06
C SER A 232 -13.80 -4.91 17.77
N ASN A 233 -13.85 -4.96 19.11
CA ASN A 233 -12.68 -5.35 19.90
C ASN A 233 -12.26 -6.80 19.64
N GLU A 234 -13.20 -7.72 19.38
CA GLU A 234 -12.83 -9.11 19.05
C GLU A 234 -12.06 -9.19 17.72
N MET A 235 -12.43 -8.37 16.73
CA MET A 235 -11.68 -8.27 15.47
C MET A 235 -10.27 -7.74 15.70
N LYS A 236 -10.12 -6.71 16.54
CA LYS A 236 -8.82 -6.16 16.93
C LYS A 236 -7.94 -7.25 17.56
N GLU A 237 -8.45 -7.92 18.58
CA GLU A 237 -7.71 -8.95 19.32
C GLU A 237 -7.30 -10.13 18.43
N LYS A 238 -8.19 -10.56 17.52
CA LYS A 238 -7.86 -11.61 16.54
C LYS A 238 -6.70 -11.18 15.64
N LEU A 239 -6.71 -9.94 15.16
CA LEU A 239 -5.68 -9.45 14.25
C LEU A 239 -4.33 -9.24 14.97
N ASP A 240 -4.36 -8.76 16.21
CA ASP A 240 -3.18 -8.67 17.08
C ASP A 240 -2.55 -10.05 17.30
N HIS A 241 -3.38 -11.04 17.64
CA HIS A 241 -2.91 -12.39 17.89
C HIS A 241 -2.25 -13.00 16.65
N ILE A 242 -2.86 -12.87 15.47
CA ILE A 242 -2.28 -13.33 14.19
C ILE A 242 -0.93 -12.63 13.94
N THR A 243 -0.89 -11.32 14.18
CA THR A 243 0.32 -10.51 13.95
C THR A 243 1.45 -10.92 14.88
N ALA A 244 1.18 -11.07 16.17
CA ALA A 244 2.12 -11.56 17.15
C ALA A 244 2.68 -12.93 16.74
N MET A 245 1.80 -13.89 16.44
CA MET A 245 2.23 -15.23 16.01
C MET A 245 3.12 -15.21 14.77
N LYS A 246 2.81 -14.36 13.77
CA LYS A 246 3.57 -14.27 12.53
C LYS A 246 4.91 -13.57 12.71
N PHE A 247 4.99 -12.57 13.59
CA PHE A 247 6.14 -11.65 13.64
C PHE A 247 7.06 -11.84 14.86
N GLU A 248 6.58 -12.44 15.96
CA GLU A 248 7.40 -12.71 17.15
C GLU A 248 8.53 -13.70 16.86
N GLY A 249 8.24 -14.82 16.17
CA GLY A 249 9.26 -15.81 15.83
C GLY A 249 10.42 -15.25 14.98
N PRO A 250 10.13 -14.47 13.92
CA PRO A 250 11.15 -13.78 13.14
C PRO A 250 11.88 -12.65 13.88
N GLY A 251 11.35 -12.11 14.99
CA GLY A 251 11.93 -10.98 15.72
C GLY A 251 11.53 -9.60 15.18
N LEU A 252 10.46 -9.52 14.37
CA LEU A 252 9.89 -8.26 13.90
C LEU A 252 8.87 -7.74 14.93
N GLY A 253 9.33 -7.10 16.00
CA GLY A 253 8.42 -6.48 16.98
C GLY A 253 7.79 -5.19 16.46
N PHE A 254 6.46 -5.09 16.48
CA PHE A 254 5.79 -3.79 16.53
C PHE A 254 5.85 -3.31 17.97
N GLY A 255 6.53 -2.19 18.22
CA GLY A 255 6.57 -1.61 19.56
C GLY A 255 5.17 -1.15 19.98
N ASN A 256 4.79 -1.47 21.23
CA ASN A 256 3.59 -0.93 21.89
C ASN A 256 3.57 0.60 21.87
#